data_AF-A0A3L9II60-F1
#
_entry.id   AF-A0A3L9II60-F1
#
_cell.length_a   1.000
_cell.length_b   1.000
_cell.length_c   1.000
_cell.angle_alpha   90.00
_cell.angle_beta   90.00
_cell.angle_gamma   90.00
#
_symmetry.space_group_name_H-M   'P 1'
#
loop_
_entity.id
_entity.type
_entity.pdbx_description
1 polymer ?
#
loop_
_entity_poly.entity_id
_entity_poly.type
_entity_poly.pdbx_seq_one_letter_code
_entity_poly.pdbx_strand_id
1 'polypeptide(L)' 'MKYESDGGPGIARIMAFLMGSSEALKDRYDFMKFQVFQWLIGATDGHAKNFSVFIQAGGSYRLTPFYDIISAFPVLG' A
#
# COMPACT_ATOMS: atom_id res chain seq x y z
N MET A 1 -6.10 3.67 -14.52
CA MET A 1 -4.64 3.75 -14.37
C MET A 1 -4.26 3.18 -13.01
N LYS A 2 -3.35 2.20 -12.96
CA LYS A 2 -3.00 1.46 -11.72
C LYS A 2 -1.61 1.78 -11.16
N TYR A 3 -0.66 2.11 -12.03
CA TYR A 3 0.71 2.50 -11.66
C TYR A 3 0.81 4.00 -11.45
N GLU A 4 1.72 4.44 -10.58
CA GLU A 4 2.06 5.87 -10.44
C GLU A 4 2.60 6.46 -11.75
N SER A 5 3.40 5.69 -12.51
CA SER A 5 3.89 6.08 -13.84
C SER A 5 2.78 6.38 -14.84
N ASP A 6 1.59 5.79 -14.63
CA ASP A 6 0.42 5.99 -15.47
C ASP A 6 -0.56 7.00 -14.84
N GLY A 7 -0.19 7.73 -13.79
CA GLY A 7 -1.08 8.67 -13.08
C GLY A 7 -1.96 8.04 -11.98
N GLY A 8 -1.67 6.81 -11.58
CA GLY A 8 -2.24 6.18 -10.38
C GLY A 8 -1.75 6.82 -9.08
N PRO A 9 -2.41 6.57 -7.94
CA PRO A 9 -2.02 7.18 -6.67
C PRO A 9 -0.70 6.58 -6.15
N GLY A 10 0.31 7.45 -5.96
CA GLY A 10 1.57 7.11 -5.29
C GLY A 10 1.50 7.20 -3.76
N ILE A 11 2.65 7.00 -3.11
CA ILE A 11 2.81 7.00 -1.64
C ILE A 11 2.20 8.24 -1.00
N ALA A 12 2.48 9.44 -1.54
CA ALA A 12 2.01 10.70 -0.97
C ALA A 12 0.47 10.78 -0.92
N ARG A 13 -0.20 10.35 -1.98
CA ARG A 13 -1.66 10.37 -2.09
C ARG A 13 -2.31 9.33 -1.17
N ILE A 14 -1.72 8.13 -1.07
CA ILE A 14 -2.21 7.09 -0.15
C ILE A 14 -2.01 7.51 1.30
N MET A 15 -0.85 8.09 1.66
CA MET A 15 -0.60 8.61 3.01
C MET A 15 -1.57 9.73 3.40
N ALA A 16 -1.90 10.62 2.47
CA ALA A 16 -2.90 11.66 2.69
C ALA A 16 -4.30 11.06 2.90
N PHE A 17 -4.67 10.05 2.11
CA PHE A 17 -5.94 9.32 2.28
C PHE A 17 -6.00 8.61 3.63
N LEU A 18 -4.95 7.90 4.04
CA LEU A 18 -4.90 7.18 5.32
C LEU A 18 -4.97 8.10 6.55
N MET A 19 -4.87 9.42 6.41
CA MET A 19 -5.21 10.33 7.52
C MET A 19 -6.67 10.24 7.96
N GLY A 20 -7.58 9.83 7.06
CA GLY A 20 -9.00 9.67 7.38
C GLY A 20 -9.37 8.27 7.85
N SER A 21 -8.39 7.36 8.01
CA SER A 21 -8.67 6.03 8.54
C SER A 21 -9.07 6.07 10.02
N SER A 22 -9.91 5.11 10.45
CA SER A 22 -10.20 4.87 11.86
C SER A 22 -8.95 4.49 12.68
N GLU A 23 -7.88 4.00 12.05
CA GLU A 23 -6.59 3.64 12.67
C GLU A 23 -5.42 4.43 12.04
N ALA A 24 -5.66 5.69 11.68
CA ALA A 24 -4.76 6.51 10.84
C ALA A 24 -3.27 6.45 11.21
N LEU A 25 -2.91 6.55 12.49
CA LEU A 25 -1.50 6.50 12.92
C LEU A 25 -0.85 5.15 12.62
N LYS A 26 -1.55 4.06 12.94
CA LYS A 26 -1.07 2.69 12.73
C LYS A 26 -1.01 2.36 11.24
N ASP A 27 -2.06 2.69 10.49
CA ASP A 27 -2.14 2.38 9.07
C ASP A 27 -1.06 3.11 8.26
N ARG A 28 -0.76 4.37 8.59
CA ARG A 28 0.34 5.12 7.98
C ARG A 28 1.71 4.53 8.34
N TYR A 29 1.89 4.11 9.58
CA TYR A 29 3.12 3.45 10.02
C TYR A 29 3.34 2.14 9.28
N ASP A 30 2.34 1.26 9.26
CA ASP A 30 2.41 -0.04 8.59
C ASP A 30 2.60 0.12 7.07
N PHE A 31 1.93 1.09 6.44
CA PHE A 31 2.08 1.38 5.03
C PHE A 31 3.52 1.80 4.67
N MET A 32 4.12 2.71 5.45
CA MET A 32 5.52 3.13 5.22
C MET A 32 6.52 2.01 5.52
N LYS A 33 6.30 1.23 6.58
CA LYS A 33 7.10 0.03 6.88
C LYS A 33 7.06 -0.96 5.71
N PHE A 34 5.91 -1.12 5.09
CA PHE A 34 5.75 -2.00 3.93
C PHE A 34 6.50 -1.49 2.68
N GLN A 35 6.61 -0.17 2.47
CA GLN A 35 7.46 0.36 1.38
C GLN A 35 8.92 -0.07 1.54
N VAL A 36 9.46 0.01 2.76
CA VAL A 36 10.83 -0.46 3.05
C VAL A 36 10.95 -1.96 2.85
N PHE A 37 9.95 -2.74 3.29
CA PHE A 37 9.93 -4.18 3.07
C PHE A 37 9.96 -4.53 1.58
N GLN A 38 9.12 -3.89 0.74
CA GLN A 38 9.10 -4.10 -0.70
C GLN A 38 10.44 -3.77 -1.36
N TRP A 39 11.09 -2.69 -0.93
CA TRP A 39 12.43 -2.33 -1.39
C TRP A 39 13.46 -3.42 -1.05
N LEU A 40 13.45 -3.93 0.18
CA LEU A 40 14.40 -4.95 0.63
C LEU A 40 14.27 -6.27 -0.16
N ILE A 41 13.06 -6.65 -0.55
CA ILE A 41 12.81 -7.91 -1.27
C ILE A 41 12.79 -7.75 -2.79
N GLY A 42 13.00 -6.54 -3.32
CA GLY A 42 12.89 -6.28 -4.76
C GLY A 42 11.47 -6.54 -5.30
N ALA A 43 10.43 -6.21 -4.53
CA ALA A 43 9.04 -6.29 -4.99
C ALA A 43 8.71 -5.08 -5.85
N THR A 44 8.83 -5.23 -7.17
CA THR A 44 8.61 -4.16 -8.15
C THR A 44 7.14 -3.96 -8.52
N ASP A 45 6.26 -4.88 -8.10
CA ASP A 45 4.83 -4.89 -8.43
C ASP A 45 3.95 -4.22 -7.36
N GLY A 46 4.49 -3.33 -6.53
CA GLY A 46 3.80 -2.70 -5.39
C GLY A 46 2.84 -1.55 -5.73
N HIS A 47 1.85 -1.74 -6.61
CA HIS A 47 1.01 -0.63 -7.08
C HIS A 47 -0.22 -0.39 -6.20
N ALA A 48 -0.92 0.71 -6.45
CA ALA A 48 -2.15 1.11 -5.76
C ALA A 48 -3.27 0.05 -5.69
N LYS A 49 -3.33 -0.89 -6.65
CA LYS A 49 -4.33 -1.98 -6.62
C LYS A 49 -4.03 -3.09 -5.59
N ASN A 50 -2.81 -3.14 -5.06
CA ASN A 50 -2.39 -4.14 -4.07
C ASN A 50 -2.61 -3.65 -2.63
N PHE A 51 -3.28 -2.51 -2.47
CA PHE A 51 -3.72 -1.99 -1.19
C PHE A 51 -5.24 -1.88 -1.19
N SER A 52 -5.85 -2.37 -0.11
CA SER A 52 -7.30 -2.30 0.11
C SER A 52 -7.61 -1.70 1.48
N VAL A 53 -8.87 -1.30 1.65
CA VAL A 53 -9.42 -0.90 2.95
C VAL A 53 -10.67 -1.70 3.27
N PHE A 54 -10.88 -2.00 4.55
CA PHE A 54 -12.18 -2.40 5.05
C PHE A 54 -13.09 -1.17 5.10
N ILE A 55 -14.33 -1.33 4.64
CA ILE A 55 -15.41 -0.37 4.92
C ILE A 55 -16.11 -0.82 6.21
N GLN A 56 -16.19 0.08 7.18
CA GLN A 56 -16.77 -0.17 8.49
C GLN A 56 -18.12 0.54 8.61
N ALA A 57 -18.88 0.19 9.66
CA ALA A 57 -20.17 0.81 9.93
C ALA A 57 -20.02 2.35 10.06
N GLY A 58 -20.97 3.09 9.49
CA GLY A 58 -20.92 4.56 9.48
C GLY A 58 -19.99 5.16 8.43
N GLY A 59 -19.43 4.34 7.52
CA GLY A 59 -18.62 4.83 6.39
C GLY A 59 -17.15 5.12 6.74
N SER A 60 -16.71 4.77 7.95
CA SER A 60 -15.29 4.77 8.30
C SER A 60 -14.55 3.63 7.60
N TYR A 61 -13.22 3.71 7.55
CA TYR A 61 -12.39 2.71 6.88
C TYR A 61 -11.04 2.52 7.55
N ARG A 62 -10.42 1.36 7.32
CA ARG A 62 -9.06 1.04 7.74
C ARG A 62 -8.33 0.15 6.75
N LEU A 63 -7.01 0.22 6.73
CA LEU A 63 -6.14 -0.58 5.88
C LEU A 63 -6.34 -2.08 6.14
N THR A 64 -6.37 -2.88 5.08
CA THR A 64 -6.35 -4.35 5.19
C THR A 64 -4.93 -4.85 5.38
N PRO A 65 -4.72 -6.12 5.81
CA PRO A 65 -3.41 -6.76 5.66
C PRO A 65 -2.89 -6.68 4.22
N PHE A 66 -1.57 -6.62 4.06
CA PHE A 66 -0.93 -6.62 2.74
C PHE A 66 -1.03 -7.99 2.07
N TYR A 67 -1.20 -7.99 0.74
CA TYR A 67 -1.36 -9.18 -0.09
C TYR A 67 -0.63 -8.99 -1.43
N ASP A 68 -0.54 -10.06 -2.23
CA ASP A 68 0.10 -10.06 -3.55
C ASP A 68 1.58 -9.61 -3.51
N ILE A 69 2.36 -10.32 -2.70
CA ILE A 69 3.78 -10.02 -2.43
C ILE A 69 4.64 -11.02 -3.20
N ILE A 70 5.38 -10.53 -4.21
CA ILE A 70 6.29 -11.34 -5.03
C ILE A 70 7.63 -10.60 -5.17
N SER A 71 8.73 -11.31 -4.94
CA SER A 71 10.10 -10.81 -5.16
C SER A 71 10.53 -11.03 -6.61
N ALA A 72 11.20 -10.06 -7.22
CA ALA A 72 11.80 -10.21 -8.56
C ALA A 72 13.16 -10.94 -8.54
N PHE A 73 13.81 -11.08 -7.38
CA PHE A 73 15.16 -11.66 -7.29
C PHE A 73 15.29 -13.08 -7.86
N PRO A 74 14.33 -14.02 -7.65
CA PRO A 74 14.43 -15.36 -8.20
C PRO A 74 14.39 -15.43 -9.74
N VAL A 75 13.92 -14.38 -10.41
CA VAL A 75 13.83 -14.30 -11.88
C VAL A 75 15.03 -13.59 -12.49
N LEU A 76 15.70 -12.73 -11.70
CA LEU A 76 16.86 -11.93 -12.12
C LEU A 76 18.21 -12.58 -11.76
N GLY A 77 18.21 -13.59 -10.89
CA GLY A 77 19.40 -14.29 -10.37
C GLY A 77 19.70 -15.61 -11.07
#